data_AF-A0A6P2BCK3-F1
#
_entry.id   AF-A0A6P2BCK3-F1
#
_cell.length_a   1.000
_cell.length_b   1.000
_cell.length_c   1.000
_cell.angle_alpha   90.00
_cell.angle_beta   90.00
_cell.angle_gamma   90.00
#
_symmetry.space_group_name_H-M   'P 1'
#
loop_
_entity.id
_entity.type
_entity.pdbx_description
1 polymer ?
#
loop_
_entity_poly.entity_id
_entity_poly.type
_entity_poly.pdbx_seq_one_letter_code
_entity_poly.pdbx_strand_id
1 'polypeptide(L)' 'EHAMVTTLAQEKDINAFFRLRSPSVIAKLREDFPDLPADPSPRDVFVRLRELRNKW' A
#
# COMPACT_ATOMS: atom_id res chain seq x y z
N GLU A 1 3.05 -26.29 -9.94
CA GLU A 1 3.05 -24.86 -10.33
C GLU A 1 4.22 -24.17 -9.67
N HIS A 2 4.96 -23.31 -10.38
CA HIS A 2 6.09 -22.56 -9.83
C HIS A 2 5.72 -21.09 -9.67
N ALA A 3 5.82 -20.57 -8.44
CA ALA A 3 5.66 -19.15 -8.18
C ALA A 3 6.80 -18.36 -8.84
N MET A 4 6.49 -17.17 -9.37
CA MET A 4 7.51 -16.27 -9.88
C MET A 4 8.42 -15.81 -8.74
N VAL A 5 9.74 -15.98 -8.90
CA VAL A 5 10.73 -15.44 -7.98
C VAL A 5 11.09 -14.03 -8.43
N THR A 6 10.86 -13.05 -7.55
CA THR A 6 11.19 -11.64 -7.78
C THR A 6 12.42 -11.21 -6.99
N THR A 7 13.08 -10.17 -7.49
CA THR A 7 14.17 -9.48 -6.77
C THR A 7 13.60 -8.39 -5.87
N LEU A 8 14.37 -7.97 -4.86
CA LEU A 8 14.00 -6.84 -4.01
C LEU A 8 13.80 -5.53 -4.81
N ALA A 9 14.56 -5.33 -5.89
CA ALA A 9 14.41 -4.17 -6.77
C ALA A 9 13.02 -4.17 -7.43
N GLN A 10 12.63 -5.30 -8.01
CA GLN A 10 11.30 -5.45 -8.62
C GLN A 10 10.17 -5.28 -7.58
N GLU A 11 10.34 -5.82 -6.36
CA GLU A 11 9.35 -5.66 -5.30
C GLU A 11 9.15 -4.19 -4.90
N LYS A 12 10.20 -3.36 -4.90
CA LYS A 12 10.04 -1.92 -4.62
C LYS A 12 9.18 -1.21 -5.67
N ASP A 13 9.17 -1.71 -6.91
CA ASP A 13 8.38 -1.14 -8.00
C ASP A 13 6.91 -1.55 -7.92
N ILE A 14 6.62 -2.80 -7.57
CA ILE A 14 5.26 -3.36 -7.66
C ILE A 14 4.54 -3.48 -6.31
N ASN A 15 5.25 -3.68 -5.21
CA ASN A 15 4.65 -4.01 -3.92
C ASN A 15 4.20 -2.73 -3.19
N ALA A 16 2.89 -2.60 -3.00
CA ALA A 16 2.32 -1.44 -2.33
C ALA A 16 2.86 -1.21 -0.91
N PHE A 17 3.28 -2.26 -0.19
CA PHE A 17 3.86 -2.14 1.16
C PHE A 17 5.26 -1.52 1.18
N PHE A 18 5.99 -1.54 0.06
CA PHE A 18 7.24 -0.78 -0.10
C PHE A 18 7.00 0.65 -0.59
N ARG A 19 5.76 0.98 -0.97
CA ARG A 19 5.39 2.24 -1.64
C ARG A 19 4.47 3.12 -0.81
N LEU A 20 4.71 3.18 0.51
CA LEU A 20 3.83 3.89 1.47
C LEU A 20 3.74 5.41 1.28
N ARG A 21 4.64 6.01 0.50
CA ARG A 21 4.61 7.45 0.15
C ARG A 21 4.04 7.71 -1.25
N SER A 22 3.58 6.69 -1.96
CA SER A 22 3.08 6.81 -3.33
C SER A 22 1.76 7.60 -3.34
N PRO A 23 1.69 8.77 -4.03
CA PRO A 23 0.47 9.58 -4.07
C PRO A 23 -0.74 8.80 -4.60
N SER A 24 -0.52 7.92 -5.59
CA SER A 24 -1.58 7.06 -6.14
C SER A 24 -2.13 6.04 -5.14
N VAL A 25 -1.27 5.46 -4.28
CA VAL A 25 -1.70 4.51 -3.24
C VAL A 25 -2.51 5.25 -2.18
N ILE A 26 -2.03 6.41 -1.74
CA ILE A 26 -2.72 7.24 -0.75
C ILE A 26 -4.07 7.72 -1.29
N ALA A 27 -4.13 8.17 -2.55
CA ALA A 27 -5.38 8.59 -3.19
C ALA A 27 -6.40 7.44 -3.21
N LYS A 28 -5.98 6.23 -3.58
CA LYS A 28 -6.87 5.07 -3.59
C LYS A 28 -7.34 4.67 -2.19
N LEU A 29 -6.44 4.70 -1.19
CA LEU A 29 -6.81 4.42 0.19
C LEU A 29 -7.83 5.40 0.75
N ARG A 30 -7.82 6.67 0.32
CA ARG A 30 -8.82 7.66 0.75
C ARG A 30 -10.24 7.38 0.26
N GLU A 31 -10.39 6.62 -0.82
CA GLU A 31 -11.72 6.20 -1.30
C GLU A 31 -12.38 5.24 -0.30
N ASP A 32 -11.61 4.34 0.31
CA ASP A 32 -12.09 3.35 1.28
C ASP A 32 -12.00 3.83 2.74
N PHE A 33 -11.08 4.77 3.03
CA PHE A 33 -10.82 5.33 4.36
C PHE A 33 -10.84 6.87 4.31
N PRO A 34 -12.02 7.50 4.27
CA PRO A 34 -12.14 8.96 4.16
C PRO A 34 -11.62 9.71 5.39
N ASP A 35 -11.40 9.03 6.51
CA ASP A 35 -10.80 9.54 7.73
C ASP A 35 -9.25 9.59 7.70
N LEU A 36 -8.63 9.08 6.62
CA LEU A 36 -7.17 9.12 6.48
C LEU A 36 -6.67 10.59 6.40
N PRO A 37 -5.67 10.99 7.22
CA PRO A 37 -5.19 12.36 7.26
C PRO A 37 -4.70 12.91 5.90
N ALA A 38 -4.68 14.24 5.79
CA ALA A 38 -4.17 14.97 4.62
C ALA A 38 -2.68 14.68 4.35
N ASP A 39 -1.88 14.52 5.42
CA ASP A 39 -0.49 14.07 5.39
C ASP A 39 -0.35 12.84 6.30
N PRO A 40 -0.64 11.64 5.78
CA PRO A 40 -0.62 10.43 6.60
C PRO A 40 0.82 9.96 6.83
N SER A 41 1.10 9.48 8.04
CA SER A 41 2.40 8.86 8.30
C SER A 41 2.52 7.53 7.53
N PRO A 42 3.74 7.01 7.28
CA PRO A 42 3.90 5.68 6.70
C PRO A 42 3.19 4.58 7.49
N ARG A 43 3.07 4.74 8.82
CA ARG A 43 2.35 3.80 9.69
C ARG A 43 0.84 3.83 9.40
N ASP A 44 0.26 5.00 9.25
CA ASP A 44 -1.17 5.15 8.95
C ASP A 44 -1.52 4.51 7.60
N VAL A 45 -0.69 4.78 6.58
CA VAL A 45 -0.83 4.17 5.25
C VAL A 45 -0.71 2.65 5.33
N PHE A 46 0.29 2.13 6.06
CA PHE A 46 0.51 0.69 6.20
C PHE A 46 -0.69 -0.02 6.85
N VAL A 47 -1.21 0.54 7.95
CA VAL A 47 -2.34 -0.04 8.69
C VAL A 47 -3.59 -0.09 7.81
N ARG A 48 -3.95 1.02 7.15
CA ARG A 48 -5.12 1.06 6.26
C ARG A 48 -4.96 0.16 5.04
N LEU A 49 -3.76 0.10 4.44
CA LEU A 49 -3.48 -0.79 3.32
C LEU A 49 -3.60 -2.27 3.71
N ARG A 50 -3.12 -2.66 4.89
CA ARG A 50 -3.28 -4.02 5.39
C ARG A 50 -4.73 -4.34 5.70
N GLU A 51 -5.47 -3.38 6.27
CA GLU A 51 -6.89 -3.52 6.55
C GLU A 51 -7.69 -3.74 5.26
N LEU A 52 -7.44 -2.95 4.21
CA LEU A 52 -8.07 -3.12 2.90
C LEU A 52 -7.79 -4.51 2.32
N ARG A 53 -6.51 -4.91 2.31
CA ARG A 53 -6.09 -6.22 1.82
C ARG A 53 -6.73 -7.39 2.59
N ASN A 54 -7.03 -7.22 3.87
CA ASN A 54 -7.67 -8.28 4.66
C ASN A 54 -9.15 -8.50 4.30
N LYS A 55 -9.80 -7.50 3.71
CA LYS A 55 -11.24 -7.53 3.36
C LYS A 55 -11.49 -7.90 1.90
N TRP A 56 -10.44 -7.99 1.08
CA TRP A 56 -10.48 -8.43 -0.32
C TRP A 56 -10.26 -9.94 -0.42
#